data_AF-A0A2G7GZS7-F1
#
_entry.id   AF-A0A2G7GZS7-F1
#
_cell.length_a   1.000
_cell.length_b   1.000
_cell.length_c   1.000
_cell.angle_alpha   90.00
_cell.angle_beta   90.00
_cell.angle_gamma   90.00
#
_symmetry.space_group_name_H-M   'P 1'
#
loop_
_entity.id
_entity.type
_entity.pdbx_description
1 polymer ?
#
loop_
_entity_poly.entity_id
_entity_poly.type
_entity_poly.pdbx_seq_one_letter_code
_entity_poly.pdbx_strand_id
1 'polypeptide(L)'
;MHVPGPHVPTLPSGTHPIGNYQMHPDPGSGRYRIQVQCAGRWHAVTVPPGEEHLLLTLLQTPFPAVQDGWIVAARSPLGSPLT
;
A
#
# COMPACT_ATOMS: atom_id res chain seq x y z
N MET A 1 19.10 -6.27 -7.49
CA MET A 1 18.91 -4.83 -7.18
C MET A 1 17.46 -4.67 -6.75
N HIS A 2 17.21 -4.40 -5.48
CA HIS A 2 15.86 -4.18 -4.95
C HIS A 2 15.51 -2.71 -5.21
N VAL A 3 14.54 -2.45 -6.08
CA VAL A 3 14.04 -1.09 -6.33
C VAL A 3 13.22 -0.70 -5.09
N PRO A 4 13.50 0.42 -4.41
CA PRO A 4 12.72 0.79 -3.23
C PRO A 4 11.28 1.08 -3.66
N GLY A 5 10.33 0.24 -3.26
CA GLY A 5 8.90 0.43 -3.50
C GLY A 5 8.16 1.05 -2.30
N PRO A 6 6.85 1.28 -2.41
CA PRO A 6 6.03 1.74 -1.29
C PRO A 6 5.95 0.68 -0.19
N HIS A 7 6.28 1.08 1.04
CA HIS A 7 6.46 0.17 2.18
C HIS A 7 5.67 0.61 3.42
N VAL A 8 5.18 -0.36 4.20
CA VAL A 8 4.40 -0.19 5.43
C VAL A 8 5.15 -0.90 6.57
N PRO A 9 6.09 -0.21 7.22
CA PRO A 9 7.05 -0.84 8.15
C PRO A 9 6.44 -1.34 9.46
N THR A 10 5.17 -1.02 9.72
CA THR A 10 4.49 -1.35 10.99
C THR A 10 3.61 -2.60 10.89
N LEU A 11 3.49 -3.21 9.70
CA LEU A 11 2.75 -4.45 9.52
C LEU A 11 3.67 -5.66 9.73
N PRO A 12 3.19 -6.70 10.43
CA PRO A 12 3.92 -7.96 10.54
C PRO A 12 4.00 -8.66 9.17
N SER A 13 4.95 -9.59 9.01
CA SER A 13 5.07 -10.43 7.81
C SER A 13 3.76 -11.14 7.45
N GLY A 14 3.56 -11.41 6.17
CA GLY A 14 2.32 -11.95 5.61
C GLY A 14 1.54 -10.96 4.75
N THR A 15 0.35 -11.39 4.32
CA THR A 15 -0.51 -10.64 3.40
C THR A 15 -1.67 -9.99 4.13
N HIS A 16 -1.79 -8.66 4.02
CA HIS A 16 -2.82 -7.85 4.66
C HIS A 16 -3.61 -7.10 3.59
N PRO A 17 -4.92 -7.34 3.44
CA PRO A 17 -5.72 -6.59 2.47
C PRO A 17 -5.79 -5.12 2.88
N ILE A 18 -5.70 -4.22 1.90
CA ILE A 18 -5.91 -2.79 2.10
C ILE A 18 -7.40 -2.52 1.92
N GLY A 19 -8.08 -2.14 3.00
CA GLY A 19 -9.51 -1.82 2.97
C GLY A 19 -9.80 -0.39 2.52
N ASN A 20 -8.89 0.54 2.79
CA ASN A 20 -9.01 1.94 2.40
C ASN A 20 -7.62 2.63 2.41
N TYR A 21 -7.52 3.82 1.82
CA TYR A 21 -6.34 4.67 1.92
C TYR A 21 -6.75 6.14 2.10
N GLN A 22 -5.86 6.93 2.67
CA GLN A 22 -6.06 8.38 2.82
C GLN A 22 -4.76 9.14 2.58
N MET A 23 -4.90 10.35 2.05
CA MET A 23 -3.81 11.27 1.78
C MET A 23 -4.01 12.54 2.59
N HIS A 24 -2.98 12.93 3.33
CA HIS A 24 -2.96 14.15 4.12
C HIS A 24 -1.83 15.06 3.62
N PRO A 25 -2.06 16.37 3.44
CA PRO A 25 -0.96 17.29 3.17
C PRO A 25 -0.01 17.32 4.39
N ASP A 26 1.28 17.21 4.14
CA ASP A 26 2.32 17.33 5.17
C ASP A 26 2.94 18.74 5.10
N PRO A 27 2.58 19.65 6.01
CA PRO A 27 2.99 21.05 5.94
C PRO A 27 4.49 21.26 6.16
N GLY A 28 5.20 20.27 6.72
CA GLY A 28 6.65 20.33 6.97
C GLY A 28 7.51 19.97 5.77
N SER A 29 7.02 19.14 4.86
CA SER A 29 7.76 18.67 3.68
C SER A 29 7.23 19.18 2.35
N GLY A 30 6.04 19.80 2.32
CA GLY A 30 5.37 20.18 1.08
C GLY A 30 4.91 18.99 0.25
N ARG A 31 4.86 17.79 0.84
CA ARG A 31 4.44 16.53 0.21
C ARG A 31 3.15 16.01 0.84
N TYR A 32 2.64 14.88 0.32
CA TYR A 32 1.52 14.17 0.91
C TYR A 32 2.00 13.01 1.78
N ARG A 33 1.42 12.89 2.98
CA ARG A 33 1.52 11.70 3.82
C ARG A 33 0.40 10.74 3.47
N ILE A 34 0.77 9.52 3.07
CA ILE A 34 -0.17 8.48 2.68
C ILE A 34 -0.30 7.46 3.80
N GLN A 35 -1.53 7.05 4.09
CA GLN A 35 -1.84 5.98 5.03
C GLN A 35 -2.77 4.96 4.39
N VAL A 36 -2.60 3.70 4.75
CA VAL A 36 -3.45 2.58 4.34
C VAL A 36 -4.11 1.96 5.56
N GLN A 37 -5.34 1.49 5.39
CA GLN A 37 -6.07 0.77 6.42
C GLN A 37 -5.91 -0.73 6.21
N CYS A 38 -5.29 -1.41 7.17
CA CYS A 38 -5.10 -2.86 7.19
C CYS A 38 -5.64 -3.41 8.51
N ALA A 39 -6.45 -4.47 8.47
CA ALA A 39 -7.08 -5.08 9.65
C ALA A 39 -7.76 -4.06 10.60
N GLY A 40 -8.41 -3.04 10.03
CA GLY A 40 -9.10 -1.98 10.78
C GLY A 40 -8.21 -0.88 11.35
N ARG A 41 -6.87 -0.97 11.20
CA ARG A 41 -5.91 0.02 11.72
C ARG A 41 -5.25 0.80 10.58
N TRP A 42 -4.96 2.08 10.84
CA TRP A 42 -4.24 2.95 9.90
C TRP A 42 -2.73 2.81 10.05
N HIS A 43 -2.04 2.63 8.93
CA HIS A 43 -0.59 2.49 8.86
C HIS A 43 0.00 3.51 7.89
N ALA A 44 1.09 4.16 8.28
CA ALA A 44 1.80 5.09 7.41
C ALA A 44 2.57 4.34 6.33
N VAL A 45 2.50 4.85 5.10
CA VAL A 45 3.27 4.35 3.97
C VAL A 45 4.51 5.22 3.79
N THR A 46 5.66 4.58 3.69
CA THR A 46 6.89 5.18 3.21
C THR A 46 6.91 5.09 1.69
N VAL A 47 6.93 6.24 1.03
CA VAL A 47 6.90 6.34 -0.43
C VAL A 47 8.23 6.96 -0.89
N PRO A 48 8.94 6.36 -1.84
CA PRO A 48 10.06 7.02 -2.49
C PRO A 48 9.63 8.35 -3.13
N PRO A 49 10.48 9.39 -3.10
CA PRO A 49 10.16 10.66 -3.74
C PRO A 49 9.90 10.49 -5.24
N GLY A 50 8.78 11.00 -5.74
CA GLY A 50 8.41 10.94 -7.15
C GLY A 50 7.66 9.66 -7.56
N GLU A 51 7.43 8.72 -6.64
CA GLU A 51 6.66 7.49 -6.90
C GLU A 51 5.23 7.54 -6.36
N GLU A 52 4.76 8.71 -5.92
CA GLU A 52 3.42 8.87 -5.35
C GLU A 52 2.32 8.44 -6.33
N HIS A 53 2.49 8.74 -7.63
CA HIS A 53 1.56 8.32 -8.66
C HIS A 53 1.47 6.79 -8.80
N LEU A 54 2.62 6.09 -8.76
CA LEU A 54 2.66 4.63 -8.85
C LEU A 54 1.96 3.97 -7.66
N LEU A 55 2.18 4.50 -6.46
CA LEU A 55 1.47 4.05 -5.27
C LEU A 55 -0.04 4.27 -5.42
N LEU A 56 -0.48 5.42 -5.92
CA LEU A 56 -1.91 5.68 -6.15
C LEU A 56 -2.50 4.72 -7.18
N THR A 57 -1.78 4.44 -8.27
CA THR A 57 -2.19 3.42 -9.24
C THR A 57 -2.32 2.04 -8.58
N LEU A 58 -1.38 1.64 -7.71
CA LEU A 58 -1.46 0.39 -6.97
C LEU A 58 -2.68 0.35 -6.03
N LEU A 59 -2.94 1.42 -5.28
CA LEU A 59 -4.07 1.53 -4.36
C LEU A 59 -5.43 1.57 -5.06
N GLN A 60 -5.45 1.93 -6.35
CA GLN A 60 -6.65 1.90 -7.20
C GLN A 60 -6.88 0.55 -7.89
N THR A 61 -5.95 -0.41 -7.77
CA THR A 61 -6.20 -1.78 -8.25
C THR A 61 -7.31 -2.43 -7.42
N PRO A 62 -8.06 -3.42 -7.96
CA PRO A 62 -9.22 -4.00 -7.28
C PRO A 62 -8.87 -4.78 -6.00
N PHE A 63 -7.62 -5.22 -5.84
CA PHE A 63 -7.17 -5.99 -4.67
C PHE A 63 -5.79 -5.51 -4.20
N PRO A 64 -5.68 -4.28 -3.69
CA PRO A 64 -4.43 -3.81 -3.14
C PRO A 64 -4.18 -4.52 -1.81
N ALA A 65 -2.95 -4.97 -1.59
CA ALA A 65 -2.56 -5.62 -0.34
C ALA A 65 -1.16 -5.16 0.07
N VAL A 66 -0.89 -5.28 1.37
CA VAL A 66 0.47 -5.23 1.88
C VAL A 66 0.97 -6.66 2.04
N GLN A 67 2.03 -7.03 1.34
CA GLN A 67 2.69 -8.32 1.47
C GLN A 67 4.10 -8.13 2.02
N ASP A 68 4.35 -8.68 3.21
CA ASP A 68 5.65 -8.58 3.89
C ASP A 68 6.14 -7.12 4.03
N GLY A 69 5.21 -6.22 4.31
CA GLY A 69 5.47 -4.78 4.42
C GLY A 69 5.39 -4.02 3.08
N TRP A 70 5.35 -4.68 1.92
CA TRP A 70 5.33 -4.00 0.62
C TRP A 70 3.92 -3.87 0.05
N ILE A 71 3.58 -2.71 -0.51
CA ILE A 71 2.29 -2.56 -1.20
C ILE A 71 2.40 -3.20 -2.58
N VAL A 72 1.51 -4.16 -2.82
CA VAL A 72 1.44 -4.94 -4.06
C VAL A 72 0.02 -4.93 -4.62
N ALA A 73 -0.10 -5.07 -5.93
CA ALA A 73 -1.36 -5.46 -6.56
C ALA A 73 -1.53 -6.96 -6.36
N ALA A 74 -2.38 -7.37 -5.42
CA ALA A 74 -2.66 -8.79 -5.23
C ALA A 74 -3.59 -9.31 -6.34
N ARG A 75 -3.47 -10.60 -6.65
CA ARG A 75 -4.52 -11.30 -7.40
C ARG A 75 -5.75 -11.42 -6.50
N SER A 76 -6.93 -11.44 -7.13
CA SER A 76 -8.22 -11.60 -6.42
C SER A 76 -8.12 -12.66 -5.31
N PRO A 77 -8.51 -12.36 -4.06
CA PRO A 77 -8.48 -13.32 -2.94
C PRO A 77 -9.48 -14.46 -3.16
N LEU A 78 -10.47 -14.24 -4.04
CA LEU A 78 -11.20 -15.29 -4.72
C LEU A 78 -10.31 -15.79 -5.87
N GLY A 79 -9.25 -16.55 -5.56
CA GLY A 79 -8.51 -17.23 -6.62
C GLY A 79 -9.53 -18.00 -7.44
N SER A 80 -9.69 -17.72 -8.73
CA SER A 80 -10.62 -18.46 -9.58
C SER A 80 -10.30 -19.94 -9.43
N PRO A 81 -11.14 -20.75 -8.76
CA PRO A 81 -10.94 -22.17 -8.75
C PRO A 81 -11.62 -22.72 -10.02
N LEU A 82 -10.83 -23.46 -10.79
CA LEU A 82 -11.22 -24.61 -11.61
C LEU A 82 -11.81 -24.30 -13.00
N THR A 83 -10.96 -24.53 -14.02
CA THR A 83 -11.37 -25.23 -15.24
C THR A 83 -11.18 -26.71 -15.02
#